data_AF-A0A9W4XYA2-F1
#
_entry.id   AF-A0A9W4XYA2-F1
#
_cell.length_a   1.000
_cell.length_b   1.000
_cell.length_c   1.000
_cell.angle_alpha   90.00
_cell.angle_beta   90.00
_cell.angle_gamma   90.00
#
_symmetry.space_group_name_H-M   'P 1'
#
loop_
_entity.id
_entity.type
_entity.pdbx_description
1 polymer ?
#
loop_
_entity_poly.entity_id
_entity_poly.type
_entity_poly.pdbx_seq_one_letter_code
_entity_poly.pdbx_strand_id
1 'polypeptide(L)'
;MDLMDRILMLDKHLVIPSSLLEIEISVPKTLECVNRLIYEKKPRISAMNTLAEINMFKYNYDLNNSLASGELDVMLTCKKYAPGMKNVRRVLDEFAARRRAAEPGIAYIGLLGLLEEMRSGGITSKDEFEAICKKLHESGFRITAKYKPRRPCQRADYNVQNPPPARQAPWPGPWGCRRAHGPAWGPDEPARRGSPRSAGTARFIAYRPAPGGSGGATAPGHAPAGTGAAEPPPGPRMN
;
A
#
# COMPACT_ATOMS: atom_id res chain seq x y z
N MET A 1 4.99 -0.20 19.78
CA MET A 1 4.19 -0.92 18.78
C MET A 1 4.73 -0.60 17.40
N ASP A 2 5.08 -1.61 16.61
CA ASP A 2 5.67 -1.44 15.29
C ASP A 2 4.61 -1.01 14.25
N LEU A 3 5.04 -0.47 13.09
CA LEU A 3 4.14 -0.09 12.01
C LEU A 3 3.35 -1.31 11.48
N MET A 4 3.99 -2.47 11.36
CA MET A 4 3.32 -3.68 10.86
C MET A 4 2.21 -4.15 11.81
N ASP A 5 2.44 -4.11 13.12
CA ASP A 5 1.41 -4.45 14.12
C ASP A 5 0.17 -3.59 13.95
N ARG A 6 0.36 -2.29 13.72
CA ARG A 6 -0.74 -1.34 13.53
C ARG A 6 -1.46 -1.57 12.19
N ILE A 7 -0.75 -1.93 11.12
CA ILE A 7 -1.39 -2.29 9.85
C ILE A 7 -2.28 -3.52 10.03
N LEU A 8 -1.83 -4.50 10.81
CA LEU A 8 -2.62 -5.71 11.11
C LEU A 8 -3.87 -5.41 11.95
N MET A 9 -3.88 -4.33 12.74
CA MET A 9 -5.07 -3.88 13.47
C MET A 9 -6.18 -3.32 12.58
N LEU A 10 -5.94 -3.07 11.28
CA LEU A 10 -6.98 -2.59 10.35
C LEU A 10 -8.09 -3.62 10.07
N ASP A 11 -8.05 -4.80 10.72
CA ASP A 11 -8.92 -5.96 10.48
C ASP A 11 -8.96 -6.34 8.99
N LYS A 12 -7.81 -6.24 8.34
CA LYS A 12 -7.61 -6.59 6.94
C LYS A 12 -6.73 -7.82 6.86
N HIS A 13 -7.14 -8.78 6.03
CA HIS A 13 -6.29 -9.89 5.64
C HIS A 13 -5.10 -9.34 4.83
N LEU A 14 -3.97 -9.11 5.51
CA LEU A 14 -2.74 -8.67 4.87
C LEU A 14 -2.13 -9.84 4.11
N VAL A 15 -1.92 -9.65 2.81
CA VAL A 15 -1.28 -10.64 1.93
C VAL A 15 -0.02 -10.03 1.36
N ILE A 16 1.10 -10.72 1.53
CA ILE A 16 2.42 -10.28 1.06
C ILE A 16 2.83 -11.18 -0.11
N PRO A 17 3.14 -10.65 -1.30
CA PRO A 17 3.65 -11.44 -2.42
C PRO A 17 5.00 -12.07 -2.05
N SER A 18 5.23 -13.34 -2.43
CA SER A 18 6.49 -14.04 -2.12
C SER A 18 7.69 -13.38 -2.79
N SER A 19 7.51 -12.84 -3.99
CA SER A 19 8.57 -12.11 -4.71
C SER A 19 9.17 -10.95 -3.92
N LEU A 20 8.37 -10.29 -3.07
CA LEU A 20 8.82 -9.18 -2.22
C LEU A 20 9.78 -9.70 -1.13
N LEU A 21 9.49 -10.87 -0.56
CA LEU A 21 10.36 -11.52 0.43
C LEU A 21 11.67 -12.02 -0.19
N GLU A 22 11.61 -12.56 -1.40
CA GLU A 22 12.75 -13.18 -2.08
C GLU A 22 13.72 -12.15 -2.68
N ILE A 23 13.20 -11.01 -3.16
CA ILE A 23 13.98 -10.05 -3.95
C ILE A 23 14.23 -8.73 -3.19
N GLU A 24 13.22 -8.19 -2.53
CA GLU A 24 13.26 -6.80 -2.06
C GLU A 24 13.69 -6.67 -0.60
N ILE A 25 13.36 -7.66 0.25
CA ILE A 25 13.78 -7.66 1.65
C ILE A 25 15.18 -8.28 1.78
N SER A 26 16.20 -7.46 1.53
CA SER A 26 17.60 -7.88 1.67
C SER A 26 18.14 -7.79 3.10
N VAL A 27 17.53 -6.96 3.96
CA VAL A 27 18.00 -6.72 5.33
C VAL A 27 17.61 -7.88 6.24
N PRO A 28 18.57 -8.66 6.79
CA PRO A 28 18.26 -9.88 7.55
C PRO A 28 17.35 -9.64 8.75
N LYS A 29 17.57 -8.54 9.48
CA LYS A 29 16.76 -8.15 10.64
C LYS A 29 15.30 -7.86 10.26
N THR A 30 15.07 -7.24 9.09
CA THR A 30 13.72 -6.97 8.58
C THR A 30 13.05 -8.27 8.17
N LEU A 31 13.78 -9.15 7.49
CA LEU A 31 13.30 -10.45 7.07
C LEU A 31 12.90 -11.33 8.27
N GLU A 32 13.72 -11.37 9.32
CA GLU A 32 13.42 -12.08 10.57
C GLU A 32 12.13 -11.57 11.22
N CYS A 33 11.96 -10.25 11.30
CA CYS A 33 10.75 -9.63 11.84
C CYS A 33 9.51 -10.03 11.05
N VAL A 34 9.59 -9.99 9.71
CA VAL A 34 8.50 -10.36 8.81
C VAL A 34 8.18 -11.86 8.93
N ASN A 35 9.19 -12.72 8.96
CA ASN A 35 9.04 -14.16 9.14
C ASN A 35 8.38 -14.52 10.48
N ARG A 36 8.73 -13.83 11.57
CA ARG A 36 8.07 -13.99 12.86
C ARG A 36 6.58 -13.64 12.77
N LEU A 37 6.23 -12.53 12.12
CA LEU A 37 4.83 -12.14 11.94
C LEU A 37 4.06 -13.19 11.11
N ILE A 38 4.67 -13.71 10.05
CA ILE A 38 4.10 -14.79 9.22
C ILE A 38 3.86 -16.05 10.05
N TYR A 39 4.82 -16.45 10.89
CA TYR A 39 4.71 -17.60 11.79
C TYR A 39 3.54 -17.46 12.77
N GLU A 40 3.32 -16.24 13.28
CA GLU A 40 2.16 -15.88 14.10
C GLU A 40 0.82 -15.87 13.34
N LYS A 41 0.80 -16.25 12.05
CA LYS A 41 -0.36 -16.28 11.14
C LYS A 41 -1.05 -14.93 10.97
N LYS A 42 -0.31 -13.83 11.16
CA LYS A 42 -0.83 -12.46 11.04
C LYS A 42 -0.99 -12.06 9.55
N PRO A 43 0.08 -11.85 8.76
CA PRO A 43 0.00 -11.79 7.31
C PRO A 43 0.08 -13.18 6.68
N ARG A 44 -0.47 -13.33 5.47
CA ARG A 44 -0.31 -14.53 4.63
C ARG A 44 0.67 -14.24 3.48
N ILE A 45 1.51 -15.21 3.14
CA ILE A 45 2.32 -15.14 1.92
C ILE A 45 1.48 -15.60 0.73
N SER A 46 1.56 -14.88 -0.38
CA SER A 46 1.01 -15.29 -1.66
C SER A 46 2.14 -15.66 -2.63
N ALA A 47 2.29 -16.95 -2.90
CA ALA A 47 3.20 -17.48 -3.91
C ALA A 47 2.45 -17.78 -5.22
N MET A 48 1.62 -16.84 -5.68
CA MET A 48 0.74 -17.03 -6.84
C MET A 48 1.44 -16.85 -8.19
N ASN A 49 2.53 -16.09 -8.22
CA ASN A 49 3.27 -15.79 -9.43
C ASN A 49 4.73 -16.19 -9.25
N THR A 50 5.27 -16.84 -10.26
CA THR A 50 6.70 -17.13 -10.35
C THR A 50 7.46 -15.88 -10.83
N LEU A 51 8.77 -15.82 -10.56
CA LEU A 51 9.62 -14.74 -11.07
C LEU A 51 9.62 -14.67 -12.60
N ALA A 52 9.55 -15.83 -13.27
CA ALA A 52 9.45 -15.90 -14.72
C ALA A 52 8.17 -15.21 -15.24
N GLU A 53 7.03 -15.45 -14.60
CA GLU A 53 5.77 -14.79 -14.96
C GLU A 53 5.81 -13.27 -14.69
N ILE A 54 6.41 -12.84 -13.58
CA ILE A 54 6.58 -11.42 -13.25
C ILE A 54 7.46 -10.74 -14.31
N ASN A 55 8.56 -11.37 -14.72
CA ASN A 55 9.45 -10.84 -15.76
C ASN A 55 8.77 -10.79 -17.13
N MET A 56 7.99 -11.83 -17.48
CA MET A 56 7.21 -11.84 -18.72
C MET A 56 6.13 -10.74 -18.69
N PHE A 57 5.47 -10.53 -17.54
CA PHE A 57 4.52 -9.44 -17.36
C PHE A 57 5.19 -8.08 -17.51
N LYS A 58 6.36 -7.88 -16.91
CA LYS A 58 7.16 -6.65 -17.05
C LYS A 58 7.49 -6.35 -18.52
N TYR A 59 7.92 -7.36 -19.28
CA TYR A 59 8.23 -7.24 -20.70
C TYR A 59 7.00 -6.86 -21.54
N ASN A 60 5.88 -7.56 -21.33
CA ASN A 60 4.65 -7.37 -22.12
C ASN A 60 4.00 -5.98 -21.95
N TYR A 61 4.31 -5.27 -20.86
CA TYR A 61 3.76 -3.94 -20.58
C TYR A 61 4.77 -2.81 -20.81
N ASP A 62 5.92 -3.13 -21.42
CA ASP A 62 7.04 -2.19 -21.65
C ASP A 62 7.42 -1.43 -20.36
N LEU A 63 7.42 -2.14 -19.23
CA LEU A 63 7.70 -1.58 -17.91
C LEU A 63 9.21 -1.62 -17.65
N ASN A 64 10.00 -1.18 -18.64
CA ASN A 64 11.46 -1.20 -18.63
C ASN A 64 11.99 -0.54 -17.36
N ASN A 65 12.37 -1.38 -16.39
CA ASN A 65 12.98 -1.06 -15.08
C ASN A 65 12.31 -0.01 -14.20
N SER A 66 11.09 0.42 -14.51
CA SER A 66 10.46 1.51 -13.77
C SER A 66 9.63 1.07 -12.57
N LEU A 67 9.35 -0.22 -12.40
CA LEU A 67 8.53 -0.73 -11.30
C LEU A 67 9.27 -1.80 -10.50
N ALA A 68 9.08 -1.75 -9.19
CA ALA A 68 9.52 -2.78 -8.26
C ALA A 68 8.80 -4.13 -8.51
N SER A 69 9.49 -5.23 -8.25
CA SER A 69 8.98 -6.60 -8.48
C SER A 69 7.70 -6.88 -7.69
N GLY A 70 7.61 -6.36 -6.46
CA GLY A 70 6.45 -6.51 -5.60
C GLY A 70 5.20 -5.84 -6.17
N GLU A 71 5.33 -4.63 -6.76
CA GLU A 71 4.20 -3.95 -7.38
C GLU A 71 3.72 -4.68 -8.65
N LEU A 72 4.67 -5.19 -9.45
CA LEU A 72 4.37 -6.01 -10.63
C LEU A 72 3.64 -7.30 -10.26
N ASP A 73 4.08 -7.99 -9.20
CA ASP A 73 3.44 -9.21 -8.70
C ASP A 73 2.01 -8.95 -8.24
N VAL A 74 1.80 -7.88 -7.47
CA VAL A 74 0.46 -7.45 -7.04
C VAL A 74 -0.44 -7.19 -8.25
N MET A 75 0.05 -6.46 -9.26
CA MET A 75 -0.71 -6.18 -10.48
C MET A 75 -1.03 -7.46 -11.28
N LEU A 76 -0.06 -8.35 -11.45
CA LEU A 76 -0.24 -9.62 -12.14
C LEU A 76 -1.26 -10.52 -11.43
N THR A 77 -1.19 -10.59 -10.10
CA THR A 77 -2.19 -11.28 -9.28
C THR A 77 -3.59 -10.72 -9.55
N CYS A 78 -3.73 -9.40 -9.60
CA CYS A 78 -5.02 -8.78 -9.90
C CYS A 78 -5.54 -9.15 -11.29
N LYS A 79 -4.65 -9.19 -12.29
CA LYS A 79 -5.02 -9.57 -13.66
C LYS A 79 -5.52 -11.02 -13.72
N LYS A 80 -4.89 -11.94 -13.00
CA LYS A 80 -5.31 -13.36 -12.94
C LYS A 80 -6.68 -13.55 -12.31
N TYR A 81 -7.06 -12.72 -11.33
CA TYR A 81 -8.28 -12.89 -10.52
C TYR A 81 -9.28 -11.74 -10.64
N ALA A 82 -9.19 -10.93 -11.70
CA ALA A 82 -9.98 -9.71 -11.90
C ALA A 82 -11.50 -9.84 -11.64
N PRO A 83 -12.17 -10.96 -11.97
CA PRO A 83 -13.60 -11.10 -11.67
C PRO A 83 -13.91 -11.16 -10.16
N GLY A 84 -13.03 -11.77 -9.36
CA GLY A 84 -13.26 -12.06 -7.95
C GLY A 84 -12.69 -11.04 -6.96
N MET A 85 -11.87 -10.09 -7.42
CA MET A 85 -11.12 -9.20 -6.52
C MET A 85 -11.46 -7.71 -6.66
N LYS A 86 -12.68 -7.35 -7.09
CA LYS A 86 -13.10 -5.94 -7.25
C LYS A 86 -13.03 -5.13 -5.94
N ASN A 87 -13.21 -5.79 -4.79
CA ASN A 87 -13.25 -5.14 -3.47
C ASN A 87 -11.92 -5.16 -2.70
N VAL A 88 -10.86 -5.76 -3.28
CA VAL A 88 -9.56 -5.79 -2.62
C VAL A 88 -8.84 -4.47 -2.89
N ARG A 89 -8.18 -3.88 -1.89
CA ARG A 89 -7.34 -2.69 -2.12
C ARG A 89 -5.88 -3.08 -2.02
N ARG A 90 -5.11 -2.61 -2.99
CA ARG A 90 -3.70 -2.97 -3.17
C ARG A 90 -2.84 -1.83 -2.72
N VAL A 91 -1.76 -2.11 -1.99
CA VAL A 91 -0.81 -1.08 -1.62
C VAL A 91 0.12 -0.85 -2.81
N LEU A 92 0.01 0.32 -3.45
CA LEU A 92 0.86 0.75 -4.57
C LEU A 92 1.39 2.15 -4.27
N ASP A 93 2.71 2.25 -4.12
CA ASP A 93 3.38 3.47 -3.71
C ASP A 93 3.96 4.24 -4.90
N GLU A 94 4.34 3.54 -5.96
CA GLU A 94 4.88 4.16 -7.15
C GLU A 94 3.80 4.80 -8.03
N PHE A 95 4.08 6.01 -8.52
CA PHE A 95 3.14 6.73 -9.38
C PHE A 95 2.88 5.96 -10.69
N ALA A 96 3.93 5.35 -11.25
CA ALA A 96 3.82 4.56 -12.46
C ALA A 96 2.91 3.34 -12.25
N ALA A 97 3.03 2.61 -11.13
CA ALA A 97 2.17 1.47 -10.84
C ALA A 97 0.73 1.90 -10.62
N ARG A 98 0.47 2.98 -9.88
CA ARG A 98 -0.89 3.52 -9.71
C ARG A 98 -1.54 3.87 -11.04
N ARG A 99 -0.80 4.55 -11.93
CA ARG A 99 -1.30 4.90 -13.27
C ARG A 99 -1.65 3.64 -14.07
N ARG A 100 -0.78 2.63 -14.05
CA ARG A 100 -0.99 1.36 -14.74
C ARG A 100 -2.07 0.48 -14.12
N ALA A 101 -2.30 0.59 -12.82
CA ALA A 101 -3.37 -0.10 -12.11
C ALA A 101 -4.75 0.51 -12.41
N ALA A 102 -4.81 1.81 -12.71
CA ALA A 102 -6.05 2.47 -13.08
C ALA A 102 -6.61 1.97 -14.44
N GLU A 103 -5.75 1.69 -15.42
CA GLU A 103 -6.13 1.19 -16.75
C GLU A 103 -7.06 -0.06 -16.70
N PRO A 104 -6.72 -1.13 -15.95
CA PRO A 104 -7.59 -2.29 -15.76
C PRO A 104 -8.64 -2.13 -14.64
N GLY A 105 -8.79 -0.95 -14.04
CA GLY A 105 -9.73 -0.72 -12.94
C GLY A 105 -9.34 -1.39 -11.62
N ILE A 106 -8.04 -1.58 -11.36
CA ILE A 106 -7.55 -2.15 -10.10
C ILE A 106 -7.63 -1.09 -9.00
N ALA A 107 -8.41 -1.36 -7.96
CA ALA A 107 -8.48 -0.50 -6.78
C ALA A 107 -7.18 -0.56 -5.96
N TYR A 108 -6.56 0.60 -5.73
CA TYR A 108 -5.31 0.73 -4.98
C TYR A 108 -5.40 1.79 -3.88
N ILE A 109 -4.46 1.73 -2.95
CA ILE A 109 -4.19 2.70 -1.88
C ILE A 109 -2.67 2.88 -1.79
N GLY A 110 -2.18 4.11 -1.60
CA GLY A 110 -0.76 4.31 -1.26
C GLY A 110 -0.53 4.18 0.24
N LEU A 111 0.73 4.06 0.67
CA LEU A 111 1.14 4.01 2.07
C LEU A 111 0.60 5.18 2.89
N LEU A 112 0.65 6.40 2.35
CA LEU A 112 0.08 7.59 3.04
C LEU A 112 -1.44 7.48 3.20
N GLY A 113 -2.13 6.90 2.22
CA GLY A 113 -3.56 6.61 2.32
C GLY A 113 -3.84 5.57 3.39
N LEU A 114 -3.02 4.51 3.45
CA LEU A 114 -3.12 3.47 4.48
C LEU A 114 -2.93 4.05 5.89
N LEU A 115 -1.93 4.92 6.08
CA LEU A 115 -1.70 5.63 7.35
C LEU A 115 -2.89 6.53 7.73
N GLU A 116 -3.51 7.19 6.75
CA GLU A 116 -4.70 8.02 6.99
C GLU A 116 -5.90 7.17 7.43
N GLU A 117 -6.06 5.97 6.87
CA GLU A 117 -7.07 5.02 7.32
C GLU A 117 -6.83 4.56 8.75
N MET A 118 -5.59 4.23 9.10
CA MET A 118 -5.22 3.86 10.48
C MET A 118 -5.54 4.98 11.46
N ARG A 119 -5.27 6.23 11.07
CA ARG A 119 -5.62 7.41 11.87
C ARG A 119 -7.13 7.55 12.02
N SER A 120 -7.87 7.40 10.92
CA SER A 120 -9.34 7.51 10.94
C SER A 120 -10.02 6.40 11.75
N GLY A 121 -9.39 5.22 11.81
CA GLY A 121 -9.85 4.08 12.61
C GLY A 121 -9.40 4.14 14.08
N GLY A 122 -8.68 5.19 14.50
CA GLY A 122 -8.20 5.32 15.87
C GLY A 122 -7.02 4.41 16.25
N ILE A 123 -6.39 3.76 15.26
CA ILE A 123 -5.23 2.87 15.47
C ILE A 123 -3.95 3.69 15.69
N THR A 124 -3.86 4.84 15.03
CA THR A 124 -2.79 5.82 15.21
C THR A 124 -3.39 7.15 15.66
N SER A 125 -2.75 7.77 16.67
CA SER A 125 -3.10 9.13 17.06
C SER A 125 -2.67 10.13 15.97
N LYS A 126 -3.17 11.37 16.06
CA LYS A 126 -2.73 12.44 15.16
C LYS A 126 -1.22 12.69 15.26
N ASP A 127 -0.69 12.75 16.47
CA ASP A 127 0.72 13.05 16.71
C ASP A 127 1.62 11.91 16.21
N GLU A 128 1.20 10.65 16.39
CA GLU A 128 1.89 9.48 15.84
C GLU A 128 1.89 9.49 14.31
N PHE A 129 0.75 9.81 13.69
CA PHE A 129 0.64 9.94 12.24
C PHE A 129 1.60 11.01 11.70
N GLU A 130 1.66 12.18 12.34
CA GLU A 130 2.57 13.27 11.97
C GLU A 130 4.04 12.86 12.16
N ALA A 131 4.37 12.15 13.25
CA ALA A 131 5.71 11.63 13.50
C ALA A 131 6.15 10.59 12.45
N ILE A 132 5.25 9.70 12.04
CA ILE A 132 5.52 8.72 10.96
C ILE A 132 5.73 9.44 9.63
N CYS A 133 4.86 10.39 9.28
CA CYS A 133 5.01 11.19 8.06
C CYS A 133 6.34 11.95 8.05
N LYS A 134 6.76 12.52 9.19
CA LYS A 134 8.06 13.18 9.32
C LYS A 134 9.22 12.21 9.06
N LYS A 135 9.23 11.03 9.69
CA LYS A 135 10.27 10.02 9.46
C LYS A 135 10.33 9.55 8.01
N LEU A 136 9.17 9.33 7.38
CA LEU A 136 9.11 9.01 5.95
C LEU A 136 9.73 10.12 5.12
N HIS A 137 9.40 11.39 5.40
CA HIS A 137 9.99 12.52 4.68
C HIS A 137 11.52 12.56 4.80
N GLU A 138 12.03 12.37 6.02
CA GLU A 138 13.47 12.36 6.34
C GLU A 138 14.20 11.20 5.65
N SER A 139 13.53 10.07 5.43
CA SER A 139 14.08 8.93 4.67
C SER A 139 14.12 9.13 3.15
N GLY A 140 13.65 10.27 2.64
CA GLY A 140 13.56 10.54 1.20
C GLY A 140 12.28 10.06 0.54
N PHE A 141 11.31 9.55 1.31
CA PHE A 141 10.00 9.17 0.78
C PHE A 141 9.25 10.41 0.26
N ARG A 142 8.63 10.27 -0.92
CA ARG A 142 7.90 11.38 -1.56
C ARG A 142 6.56 11.63 -0.88
N ILE A 143 6.45 12.74 -0.17
CA ILE A 143 5.22 13.15 0.53
C ILE A 143 4.50 14.28 -0.22
N THR A 144 3.19 14.13 -0.41
CA THR A 144 2.37 15.19 -1.04
C THR A 144 2.19 16.37 -0.08
N ALA A 145 1.92 17.56 -0.64
CA ALA A 145 1.79 18.79 0.16
C ALA A 145 0.77 18.67 1.30
N LYS A 146 -0.27 17.86 1.13
CA LYS A 146 -1.29 17.56 2.16
C LYS A 146 -0.69 17.00 3.46
N TYR A 147 0.38 16.21 3.37
CA TYR A 147 0.97 15.51 4.52
C TYR A 147 2.38 16.03 4.88
N LYS A 148 2.83 17.11 4.24
CA LYS A 148 4.11 17.72 4.61
C LYS A 148 4.04 18.14 6.08
N PRO A 149 5.02 17.76 6.92
CA PRO A 149 5.10 18.25 8.27
C PRO A 149 5.00 19.77 8.23
N ARG A 150 4.08 20.35 9.00
CA ARG A 150 4.11 21.79 9.18
C ARG A 150 5.48 22.11 9.75
N ARG A 151 6.19 23.05 9.11
CA ARG A 151 7.38 23.62 9.77
C ARG A 151 6.90 24.00 11.16
N PRO A 152 7.63 23.66 12.23
CA PRO A 152 7.35 24.30 13.50
C PRO A 152 7.27 25.77 13.14
N CYS A 153 6.10 26.38 13.38
CA CYS A 153 6.05 27.82 13.42
C CYS A 153 7.20 28.11 14.37
N GLN A 154 8.31 28.63 13.81
CA GLN A 154 9.28 29.32 14.62
C GLN A 154 8.35 30.30 15.30
N ARG A 155 8.00 30.00 16.56
CA ARG A 155 7.63 31.05 17.48
C ARG A 155 8.79 31.97 17.24
N ALA A 156 8.53 33.05 16.51
CA ALA A 156 9.43 34.16 16.52
C ALA A 156 9.62 34.33 18.02
N ASP A 157 10.82 34.01 18.49
CA ASP A 157 11.27 34.45 19.79
C ASP A 157 11.20 35.95 19.62
N TYR A 158 10.00 36.50 19.84
CA TYR A 158 9.75 37.91 19.94
C TYR A 158 10.59 38.24 21.14
N ASN A 159 11.79 38.71 20.82
CA ASN A 159 12.77 39.12 21.77
C ASN A 159 12.08 40.16 22.65
N VAL A 160 11.66 39.72 23.84
CA VAL A 160 10.90 40.53 24.81
C VAL A 160 11.72 41.75 25.25
N GLN A 161 12.99 41.84 24.85
CA GLN A 161 13.88 42.95 25.15
C GLN A 161 13.79 44.13 24.17
N ASN A 162 13.07 44.03 23.04
CA ASN A 162 12.82 45.19 22.19
C ASN A 162 11.36 45.19 21.70
N PRO A 163 10.41 45.76 22.48
CA PRO A 163 9.11 46.06 21.92
C PRO A 163 9.31 46.96 20.69
N PRO A 164 8.59 46.72 19.57
CA PRO A 164 8.60 47.68 18.47
C PRO A 164 8.20 49.05 19.02
N PRO A 165 8.84 50.15 18.59
CA PRO A 165 8.48 51.48 19.03
C PRO A 165 6.98 51.64 18.81
N ALA A 166 6.27 52.08 19.85
CA ALA A 166 4.84 52.29 19.83
C ALA A 166 4.49 53.06 18.55
N ARG A 167 3.87 52.39 17.59
CA ARG A 167 3.28 53.07 16.44
C ARG A 167 2.24 53.99 17.04
N GLN A 168 2.55 55.29 17.07
CA GLN A 168 1.59 56.33 17.39
C GLN A 168 0.40 56.10 16.47
N ALA A 169 -0.72 55.70 17.07
CA ALA A 169 -1.98 55.60 16.36
C ALA A 169 -2.26 56.98 15.77
N PRO A 170 -2.48 57.11 14.45
CA PRO A 170 -3.03 58.34 13.92
C PRO A 170 -4.39 58.57 14.59
N TRP A 171 -4.53 59.77 15.14
CA TRP A 171 -5.73 60.28 15.79
C TRP A 171 -6.98 60.01 14.93
N PRO A 172 -8.14 59.68 15.54
CA PRO A 172 -9.38 59.60 14.80
C PRO A 172 -9.80 61.02 14.40
N GLY A 173 -9.61 61.37 13.13
CA GLY A 173 -10.28 62.51 12.53
C GLY A 173 -11.79 62.24 12.47
N PRO A 174 -12.64 63.27 12.68
CA PRO A 174 -14.06 63.17 12.37
C PRO A 174 -14.23 63.17 10.84
N TRP A 175 -15.46 63.13 10.34
CA TRP A 175 -15.85 63.21 8.91
C TRP A 175 -15.96 61.87 8.17
N GLY A 176 -17.19 61.56 7.75
CA GLY A 176 -17.38 60.89 6.46
C GLY A 176 -18.33 59.70 6.41
N CYS A 177 -19.55 59.82 6.93
CA CYS A 177 -20.66 59.00 6.43
C CYS A 177 -20.87 59.27 4.93
N ARG A 178 -20.52 58.32 4.06
CA ARG A 178 -21.12 58.22 2.72
C ARG A 178 -21.56 56.80 2.44
N ARG A 179 -22.88 56.66 2.31
CA ARG A 179 -23.57 55.55 1.64
C ARG A 179 -23.03 55.39 0.22
N ALA A 180 -22.84 54.15 -0.20
CA ALA A 180 -22.96 53.78 -1.59
C ALA A 180 -23.86 52.53 -1.66
N HIS A 181 -24.91 52.66 -2.45
CA HIS A 181 -25.91 51.64 -2.74
C HIS A 181 -25.42 50.70 -3.85
N GLY A 182 -25.50 49.39 -3.58
CA GLY A 182 -25.90 48.30 -4.52
C GLY A 182 -24.87 47.73 -5.51
N PRO A 183 -25.23 46.66 -6.25
CA PRO A 183 -26.37 45.75 -6.08
C PRO A 183 -25.97 44.27 -5.91
N ALA A 184 -26.99 43.50 -5.56
CA ALA A 184 -27.00 42.08 -5.25
C ALA A 184 -26.76 41.17 -6.45
N TRP A 185 -25.97 40.11 -6.24
CA TRP A 185 -26.10 38.83 -6.94
C TRP A 185 -25.76 37.70 -5.96
N GLY A 186 -26.80 36.99 -5.54
CA GLY A 186 -26.79 35.55 -5.28
C GLY A 186 -28.09 34.99 -5.88
N PRO A 187 -28.41 33.70 -5.77
CA PRO A 187 -27.62 32.59 -5.23
C PRO A 187 -27.55 31.40 -6.23
N ASP A 188 -26.65 30.44 -5.99
CA ASP A 188 -26.90 29.04 -6.34
C ASP A 188 -26.23 28.16 -5.29
N GLU A 189 -26.96 28.00 -4.19
CA GLU A 189 -26.92 26.82 -3.34
C GLU A 189 -28.07 25.93 -3.81
N PRO A 190 -27.89 24.61 -3.87
CA PRO A 190 -28.87 23.84 -3.13
C PRO A 190 -28.29 22.77 -2.21
N ALA A 191 -28.91 22.76 -1.03
CA ALA A 191 -29.34 21.58 -0.30
C ALA A 191 -28.28 20.80 0.51
N ARG A 192 -28.20 21.20 1.77
CA ARG A 192 -28.02 20.30 2.92
C ARG A 192 -29.16 19.26 3.04
N ARG A 193 -28.81 18.17 3.76
CA ARG A 193 -29.60 17.12 4.45
C ARG A 193 -29.52 15.77 3.73
N GLY A 194 -29.03 14.68 4.33
CA GLY A 194 -28.58 14.46 5.69
C GLY A 194 -27.91 13.09 5.81
N SER A 195 -27.11 12.91 6.87
CA SER A 195 -26.74 11.59 7.35
C SER A 195 -27.99 10.82 7.77
N PRO A 196 -27.98 9.48 7.59
CA PRO A 196 -27.65 8.70 8.76
C PRO A 196 -26.48 7.76 8.52
N ARG A 197 -25.77 7.51 9.62
CA ARG A 197 -24.82 6.43 9.81
C ARG A 197 -25.38 5.13 9.26
N SER A 198 -24.79 4.60 8.20
CA SER A 198 -24.65 3.17 8.04
C SER A 198 -23.19 2.84 8.33
N ALA A 199 -22.93 2.30 9.53
CA ALA A 199 -21.76 1.48 9.75
C ALA A 199 -21.89 0.29 8.79
N GLY A 200 -21.39 0.45 7.57
CA GLY A 200 -21.20 -0.64 6.64
C GLY A 200 -20.11 -1.52 7.20
N THR A 201 -20.49 -2.50 8.02
CA THR A 201 -19.66 -3.68 8.28
C THR A 201 -19.31 -4.25 6.92
N ALA A 202 -18.08 -4.00 6.46
CA ALA A 202 -17.52 -4.70 5.32
C ALA A 202 -17.42 -6.18 5.74
N ARG A 203 -18.46 -6.95 5.45
CA ARG A 203 -18.51 -8.37 5.76
C ARG A 203 -17.53 -9.10 4.84
N PHE A 204 -16.64 -9.81 5.52
CA PHE A 204 -15.78 -10.93 5.12
C PHE A 204 -16.07 -11.60 3.78
N ILE A 205 -14.99 -11.85 3.03
CA ILE A 205 -14.87 -13.09 2.24
C ILE A 205 -13.62 -13.81 2.76
N ALA A 206 -13.85 -14.75 3.67
CA ALA A 206 -12.90 -15.82 3.89
C ALA A 206 -12.88 -16.67 2.62
N TYR A 207 -11.77 -16.65 1.89
CA TYR A 207 -11.54 -17.62 0.83
C TYR A 207 -11.43 -19.01 1.46
N ARG A 208 -12.49 -19.81 1.31
CA ARG A 208 -12.46 -21.25 1.54
C ARG A 208 -11.90 -21.87 0.25
N PRO A 209 -10.70 -22.48 0.24
CA PRO A 209 -10.27 -23.25 -0.91
C PRO A 209 -11.32 -24.34 -1.18
N ALA A 210 -11.65 -24.56 -2.45
CA ALA A 210 -12.56 -25.62 -2.86
C ALA A 210 -12.11 -26.94 -2.18
N PRO A 211 -13.02 -27.72 -1.58
CA PRO A 211 -12.66 -29.04 -1.10
C PRO A 211 -12.07 -29.82 -2.27
N GLY A 212 -10.87 -30.36 -2.07
CA GLY A 212 -10.17 -31.15 -3.06
C GLY A 212 -11.09 -32.22 -3.60
N GLY A 213 -11.37 -32.14 -4.90
CA GLY A 213 -11.99 -33.23 -5.64
C GLY A 213 -10.98 -34.37 -5.71
N SER A 214 -11.06 -35.27 -4.73
CA SER A 214 -10.54 -36.62 -4.85
C SER A 214 -11.40 -37.37 -5.88
N GLY A 215 -10.89 -37.52 -7.08
CA GLY A 215 -11.44 -38.43 -8.09
C GLY A 215 -10.46 -38.49 -9.24
N GLY A 216 -9.97 -39.63 -9.69
CA GLY A 216 -10.15 -41.01 -9.31
C GLY A 216 -9.27 -41.75 -10.30
N ALA A 217 -8.21 -42.38 -9.81
CA ALA A 217 -7.32 -43.17 -10.65
C ALA A 217 -8.12 -44.36 -11.22
N THR A 218 -8.31 -44.38 -12.53
CA THR A 218 -8.65 -45.60 -13.27
C THR A 218 -7.44 -45.97 -14.10
N ALA A 219 -6.85 -47.12 -13.76
CA ALA A 219 -5.78 -47.76 -14.51
C ALA A 219 -6.26 -48.15 -15.91
N PRO A 220 -5.32 -48.35 -16.84
CA PRO A 220 -5.33 -49.62 -17.55
C PRO A 220 -4.00 -50.34 -17.34
N GLY A 221 -4.10 -51.58 -16.88
CA GLY A 221 -3.00 -52.52 -16.88
C GLY A 221 -2.71 -53.02 -18.29
N HIS A 222 -1.44 -53.02 -18.66
CA HIS A 222 -0.85 -54.04 -19.53
C HIS A 222 0.60 -54.23 -19.08
N ALA A 223 0.94 -55.50 -18.80
CA ALA A 223 2.24 -55.97 -18.37
C ALA A 223 3.12 -56.35 -19.60
N PRO A 224 4.29 -57.01 -19.46
CA PRO A 224 5.61 -56.40 -19.68
C PRO A 224 6.45 -57.08 -20.79
N ALA A 225 7.51 -56.44 -21.29
CA ALA A 225 8.63 -57.11 -21.97
C ALA A 225 9.87 -56.21 -22.17
N GLY A 226 11.05 -56.76 -21.91
CA GLY A 226 12.33 -56.40 -22.56
C GLY A 226 13.29 -55.54 -21.72
N THR A 227 14.19 -56.12 -20.91
CA THR A 227 15.60 -56.48 -21.21
C THR A 227 16.50 -55.34 -21.68
N GLY A 228 17.57 -55.07 -20.92
CA GLY A 228 18.80 -54.46 -21.46
C GLY A 228 19.53 -53.47 -20.53
N ALA A 229 19.96 -53.89 -19.34
CA ALA A 229 20.97 -53.15 -18.58
C ALA A 229 22.35 -53.57 -19.09
N ALA A 230 23.05 -52.66 -19.77
CA ALA A 230 24.43 -52.86 -20.21
C ALA A 230 25.39 -52.77 -19.02
N GLU A 231 26.26 -53.78 -18.88
CA GLU A 231 27.39 -53.76 -17.95
C GLU A 231 28.39 -52.64 -18.32
N PRO A 232 28.97 -51.93 -17.33
CA PRO A 232 30.10 -51.05 -17.57
C PRO A 232 31.41 -51.84 -17.70
N PRO A 233 32.38 -51.35 -18.50
CA PRO A 233 33.63 -52.05 -18.76
C PRO A 233 34.59 -52.04 -17.55
N PRO A 234 35.50 -53.03 -17.45
CA PRO A 234 36.46 -53.12 -16.36
C PRO A 234 37.55 -52.04 -16.48
N GLY A 235 37.89 -51.44 -15.33
CA GLY A 235 38.95 -50.44 -15.21
C GLY A 235 40.36 -50.99 -15.42
N PRO A 236 41.35 -50.10 -15.68
CA PRO A 236 42.71 -50.50 -16.05
C PRO A 236 43.46 -51.11 -14.86
N ARG A 237 44.16 -52.23 -15.11
CA ARG A 237 45.15 -52.77 -14.18
C ARG A 237 46.45 -51.98 -14.30
N MET A 238 46.90 -51.43 -13.17
CA MET A 238 48.24 -50.86 -13.04
C MET A 238 49.27 -51.99 -12.94
N ASN A 239 50.38 -51.85 -13.67
CA ASN A 239 51.63 -52.57 -13.43
C ASN A 239 52.58 -51.65 -12.65
#